data_AF-A0A932PH52-F1
#
_entry.id   AF-A0A932PH52-F1
#
_cell.length_a   1.000
_cell.length_b   1.000
_cell.length_c   1.000
_cell.angle_alpha   90.00
_cell.angle_beta   90.00
_cell.angle_gamma   90.00
#
_symmetry.space_group_name_H-M   'P 1'
#
loop_
_entity.id
_entity.type
_entity.pdbx_description
1 polymer ?
#
loop_
_entity_poly.entity_id
_entity_poly.type
_entity_poly.pdbx_seq_one_letter_code
_entity_poly.pdbx_strand_id
1 'polypeptide(L)'
;MPPVQNEPSWFEHLVPSGWRAVLEDLRGFIDLQEEVRGRGESGALPEQQDRLIELHDRLLSQSAALLDPDALADLPDSTLHRLFARSVLLLVRFEECVAAGPEVLDTAGSQTLRFYRADFDRSTAGLRAIHDRLEQTLGIPRSELRDIEDDVDRELADVRRKQALVTAIREEFVLYRDGPELRDAVYKLFRALYPDAPLLPEDVELVLTGTLIFFCLPFKGEELTTARFHALSHSERRAIQEFLRKVNRFKQEQFSHFPVFGFLKGETLDRGLLERLAARAGLEPREVAREITRIVTILPLAKVDEYVVHDVWGHSWQASMLCFEKMYEEMARYADPLELAESVELPDGEKMCFGDCFRQAGSEVTLDEAKFRRFVNAELAERLPVALTAVLAEIMADVAEYKFLALHPDQAEAMPSSSVFKFCPSKLDLTLHDATFYFSQATKVFRLWAEHVPRRQKTRDELVRRGVTPEAAEAAVERAVAVWQELAAWNYAPQPLWQPEPHGRLRVNALAHAALNFLGLHRAIVQTHRRLSELRPESLPLRGFRDLLIIAASVFFEADRPRNLWRVDEFLSLKFLPLCQRLEGGRP
;
A
#
# COMPACT_ATOMS: atom_id res chain seq x y z
N MET A 1 -1.81 -40.65 -2.98
CA MET A 1 -0.64 -39.76 -3.12
C MET A 1 0.25 -39.98 -1.91
N PRO A 2 1.56 -40.22 -2.07
CA PRO A 2 2.47 -40.25 -0.92
C PRO A 2 2.51 -38.86 -0.28
N PRO A 3 2.74 -38.75 1.04
CA PRO A 3 2.86 -37.46 1.70
C PRO A 3 4.07 -36.74 1.10
N VAL A 4 3.81 -35.59 0.48
CA VAL A 4 4.84 -34.63 0.08
C VAL A 4 5.66 -34.33 1.34
N GLN A 5 6.94 -34.69 1.33
CA GLN A 5 7.86 -34.39 2.43
C GLN A 5 7.77 -32.91 2.78
N ASN A 6 7.84 -32.57 4.07
CA ASN A 6 7.81 -31.19 4.56
C ASN A 6 8.93 -30.37 3.89
N GLU A 7 8.61 -29.74 2.76
CA GLU A 7 9.47 -28.75 2.14
C GLU A 7 9.56 -27.56 3.10
N PRO A 8 10.77 -27.02 3.37
CA PRO A 8 10.90 -25.80 4.14
C PRO A 8 10.14 -24.69 3.42
N SER A 9 9.03 -24.30 4.01
CA SER A 9 8.20 -23.18 3.56
C SER A 9 8.59 -21.95 4.35
N TRP A 10 8.63 -20.82 3.66
CA TRP A 10 8.87 -19.51 4.25
C TRP A 10 7.74 -19.08 5.21
N PHE A 11 6.59 -19.76 5.18
CA PHE A 11 5.51 -19.58 6.15
C PHE A 11 5.16 -20.90 6.83
N GLU A 12 4.77 -20.82 8.11
CA GLU A 12 4.25 -21.97 8.84
C GLU A 12 2.89 -22.35 8.26
N HIS A 13 2.88 -23.43 7.46
CA HIS A 13 1.64 -23.94 6.87
C HIS A 13 0.68 -24.51 7.91
N LEU A 14 1.10 -24.71 9.16
CA LEU A 14 0.32 -25.41 10.16
C LEU A 14 -0.18 -24.43 11.21
N VAL A 15 -1.49 -24.33 11.39
CA VAL A 15 -2.10 -23.60 12.52
C VAL A 15 -2.77 -24.59 13.49
N PRO A 16 -2.96 -24.23 14.77
CA PRO A 16 -3.73 -25.05 15.71
C PRO A 16 -5.15 -25.37 15.19
N SER A 17 -5.67 -26.56 15.48
CA SER A 17 -7.02 -26.95 15.02
C SER A 17 -8.16 -26.07 15.53
N GLY A 18 -7.93 -25.31 16.61
CA GLY A 18 -8.86 -24.29 17.10
C GLY A 18 -9.18 -23.19 16.08
N TRP A 19 -8.31 -22.97 15.09
CA TRP A 19 -8.52 -21.97 14.02
C TRP A 19 -9.57 -22.39 12.98
N ARG A 20 -10.08 -23.63 13.01
CA ARG A 20 -11.06 -24.10 12.00
C ARG A 20 -12.28 -23.19 11.91
N ALA A 21 -12.90 -22.86 13.04
CA ALA A 21 -14.11 -22.04 13.06
C ALA A 21 -13.85 -20.63 12.49
N VAL A 22 -12.69 -20.06 12.83
CA VAL A 22 -12.25 -18.76 12.30
C VAL A 22 -12.05 -18.82 10.78
N LEU A 23 -11.43 -19.88 10.26
CA LEU A 23 -11.24 -20.07 8.82
C LEU A 23 -12.58 -20.23 8.08
N GLU A 24 -13.54 -20.94 8.67
CA GLU A 24 -14.90 -21.12 8.12
C GLU A 24 -15.67 -19.79 8.09
N ASP A 25 -15.67 -19.02 9.19
CA ASP A 25 -16.28 -17.69 9.24
C ASP A 25 -15.56 -16.71 8.30
N LEU A 26 -14.23 -16.79 8.18
CA LEU A 26 -13.43 -15.94 7.30
C LEU A 26 -13.76 -16.20 5.83
N ARG A 27 -13.89 -17.47 5.45
CA ARG A 27 -14.33 -17.83 4.10
C ARG A 27 -15.75 -17.34 3.83
N GLY A 28 -16.67 -17.55 4.78
CA GLY A 28 -18.04 -17.05 4.68
C GLY A 28 -18.12 -15.53 4.56
N PHE A 29 -17.23 -14.80 5.24
CA PHE A 29 -17.11 -13.35 5.13
C PHE A 29 -16.65 -12.92 3.72
N ILE A 30 -15.58 -13.53 3.20
CA ILE A 30 -15.06 -13.24 1.85
C ILE A 30 -16.11 -13.52 0.78
N ASP A 31 -16.76 -14.70 0.82
CA ASP A 31 -17.78 -15.09 -0.16
C ASP A 31 -18.97 -14.10 -0.13
N LEU A 32 -19.46 -13.73 1.06
CA LEU A 32 -20.56 -12.78 1.21
C LEU A 32 -20.16 -11.36 0.75
N GLN A 33 -18.93 -10.95 1.03
CA GLN A 33 -18.42 -9.65 0.58
C GLN A 33 -18.39 -9.56 -0.94
N GLU A 34 -17.92 -10.60 -1.64
CA GLU A 34 -17.92 -10.65 -3.11
C GLU A 34 -19.34 -10.55 -3.67
N GLU A 35 -20.31 -11.23 -3.06
CA GLU A 35 -21.72 -11.12 -3.42
C GLU A 35 -22.26 -9.69 -3.26
N VAL A 36 -21.94 -9.03 -2.13
CA VAL A 36 -22.35 -7.65 -1.84
C VAL A 36 -21.77 -6.68 -2.88
N ARG A 37 -20.48 -6.81 -3.20
CA ARG A 37 -19.80 -5.94 -4.18
C ARG A 37 -20.25 -6.19 -5.61
N GLY A 38 -20.53 -7.44 -5.99
CA GLY A 38 -21.03 -7.80 -7.32
C GLY A 38 -22.37 -7.17 -7.67
N ARG A 39 -23.16 -6.74 -6.68
CA ARG A 39 -24.43 -6.03 -6.86
C ARG A 39 -24.31 -4.50 -6.95
N GLY A 40 -23.12 -3.95 -6.66
CA GLY A 40 -22.87 -2.52 -6.57
C GLY A 40 -23.47 -1.86 -5.33
N GLU A 41 -23.07 -0.61 -5.06
CA GLU A 41 -23.43 0.17 -3.86
C GLU A 41 -24.96 0.30 -3.64
N SER A 42 -25.75 0.29 -4.71
CA SER A 42 -27.22 0.43 -4.65
C SER A 42 -27.98 -0.91 -4.63
N GLY A 43 -27.28 -2.05 -4.75
CA GLY A 43 -27.90 -3.38 -4.93
C GLY A 43 -27.73 -4.34 -3.76
N ALA A 44 -26.95 -3.98 -2.74
CA ALA A 44 -26.79 -4.79 -1.53
C ALA A 44 -28.07 -4.73 -0.68
N LEU A 45 -28.62 -5.89 -0.31
CA LEU A 45 -29.76 -5.94 0.59
C LEU A 45 -29.28 -5.64 2.03
N PRO A 46 -30.03 -4.86 2.84
CA PRO A 46 -29.67 -4.60 4.23
C PRO A 46 -29.35 -5.88 5.02
N GLU A 47 -30.10 -6.95 4.80
CA GLU A 47 -29.88 -8.27 5.42
C GLU A 47 -28.49 -8.86 5.14
N GLN A 48 -27.92 -8.60 3.95
CA GLN A 48 -26.57 -9.07 3.60
C GLN A 48 -25.50 -8.26 4.32
N GLN A 49 -25.72 -6.95 4.48
CA GLN A 49 -24.83 -6.07 5.25
C GLN A 49 -24.85 -6.45 6.73
N ASP A 50 -26.03 -6.67 7.31
CA ASP A 50 -26.19 -7.11 8.70
C ASP A 50 -25.46 -8.44 8.94
N ARG A 51 -25.63 -9.41 8.04
CA ARG A 51 -24.93 -10.70 8.13
C ARG A 51 -23.41 -10.57 8.01
N LEU A 52 -22.92 -9.63 7.18
CA LEU A 52 -21.49 -9.34 7.06
C LEU A 52 -20.92 -8.75 8.36
N ILE A 53 -21.68 -7.86 9.01
CA ILE A 53 -21.35 -7.30 10.33
C ILE A 53 -21.32 -8.40 11.40
N GLU A 54 -22.32 -9.29 11.42
CA GLU A 54 -22.33 -10.44 12.34
C GLU A 54 -21.11 -11.36 12.17
N LEU A 55 -20.73 -11.65 10.92
CA LEU A 55 -19.52 -12.42 10.60
C LEU A 55 -18.26 -11.71 11.10
N HIS A 56 -18.14 -10.41 10.83
CA HIS A 56 -17.03 -9.58 11.32
C HIS A 56 -16.90 -9.65 12.85
N ASP A 57 -18.00 -9.48 13.59
CA ASP A 57 -17.99 -9.48 15.04
C ASP A 57 -17.61 -10.85 15.61
N ARG A 58 -18.07 -11.94 14.98
CA ARG A 58 -17.64 -13.30 15.33
C ARG A 58 -16.14 -13.49 15.08
N LEU A 59 -15.62 -13.04 13.94
CA LEU A 59 -14.20 -13.13 13.61
C LEU A 59 -13.34 -12.39 14.63
N LEU A 60 -13.71 -11.17 15.01
CA LEU A 60 -13.00 -10.41 16.05
C LEU A 60 -13.01 -11.13 17.40
N SER A 61 -14.17 -11.66 17.80
CA SER A 61 -14.35 -12.35 19.09
C SER A 61 -13.57 -13.68 19.15
N GLN A 62 -13.71 -14.52 18.12
CA GLN A 62 -13.07 -15.84 18.08
C GLN A 62 -11.56 -15.75 17.92
N SER A 63 -11.07 -14.84 17.07
CA SER A 63 -9.62 -14.68 16.85
C SER A 63 -8.91 -14.19 18.10
N ALA A 64 -9.53 -13.36 18.95
CA ALA A 64 -8.96 -12.82 20.19
C ALA A 64 -8.33 -13.88 21.11
N ALA A 65 -8.94 -15.06 21.18
CA ALA A 65 -8.49 -16.17 22.02
C ALA A 65 -7.33 -17.00 21.40
N LEU A 66 -6.92 -16.68 20.17
CA LEU A 66 -6.01 -17.50 19.37
C LEU A 66 -4.67 -16.81 19.05
N LEU A 67 -4.44 -15.60 19.55
CA LEU A 67 -3.09 -15.03 19.55
C LEU A 67 -2.19 -15.92 20.39
N ASP A 68 -1.09 -16.39 19.81
CA ASP A 68 -0.01 -17.05 20.52
C ASP A 68 1.14 -16.02 20.66
N PRO A 69 1.24 -15.31 21.80
CA PRO A 69 2.14 -14.17 21.94
C PRO A 69 3.55 -14.65 22.29
N ASP A 70 4.34 -15.06 21.31
CA ASP A 70 5.71 -15.53 21.61
C ASP A 70 6.77 -15.10 20.59
N ALA A 71 6.42 -14.43 19.49
CA ALA A 71 7.39 -14.15 18.43
C ALA A 71 8.18 -12.83 18.61
N LEU A 72 7.64 -11.86 19.36
CA LEU A 72 8.37 -10.65 19.75
C LEU A 72 9.35 -10.87 20.92
N ALA A 73 9.30 -12.02 21.61
CA ALA A 73 10.18 -12.30 22.75
C ALA A 73 11.67 -12.20 22.41
N ASP A 74 12.03 -12.51 21.15
CA ASP A 74 13.41 -12.48 20.67
C ASP A 74 13.91 -11.08 20.30
N LEU A 75 13.05 -10.06 20.21
CA LEU A 75 13.47 -8.69 19.91
C LEU A 75 13.88 -7.97 21.19
N PRO A 76 15.12 -7.45 21.30
CA PRO A 76 15.53 -6.66 22.45
C PRO A 76 14.62 -5.44 22.64
N ASP A 77 14.25 -5.14 23.89
CA ASP A 77 13.43 -3.96 24.21
C ASP A 77 14.12 -2.65 23.75
N SER A 78 15.45 -2.61 23.72
CA SER A 78 16.20 -1.47 23.17
C SER A 78 15.89 -1.22 21.69
N THR A 79 15.77 -2.28 20.88
CA THR A 79 15.37 -2.18 19.48
C THR A 79 13.95 -1.62 19.36
N LEU A 80 13.01 -2.13 20.16
CA LEU A 80 11.62 -1.66 20.16
C LEU A 80 11.52 -0.20 20.62
N HIS A 81 12.28 0.20 21.65
CA HIS A 81 12.36 1.58 22.10
C HIS A 81 12.92 2.50 21.01
N ARG A 82 13.98 2.08 20.29
CA ARG A 82 14.55 2.83 19.17
C ARG A 82 13.52 3.03 18.04
N LEU A 83 12.81 1.96 17.66
CA LEU A 83 11.76 2.04 16.63
C LEU A 83 10.60 2.96 17.06
N PHE A 84 10.18 2.88 18.31
CA PHE A 84 9.14 3.77 18.84
C PHE A 84 9.61 5.23 18.89
N ALA A 85 10.83 5.50 19.33
CA ALA A 85 11.40 6.85 19.31
C ALA A 85 11.51 7.42 17.88
N ARG A 86 11.95 6.61 16.91
CA ARG A 86 11.91 6.98 15.48
C ARG A 86 10.50 7.34 15.04
N SER A 87 9.50 6.56 15.44
CA SER A 87 8.08 6.81 15.11
C SER A 87 7.57 8.13 15.69
N VAL A 88 7.94 8.44 16.94
CA VAL A 88 7.61 9.72 17.59
C VAL A 88 8.28 10.90 16.88
N LEU A 89 9.55 10.76 16.48
CA LEU A 89 10.26 11.82 15.74
C LEU A 89 9.71 12.02 14.32
N LEU A 90 9.27 10.96 13.65
CA LEU A 90 8.53 11.05 12.39
C LEU A 90 7.17 11.75 12.58
N LEU A 91 6.43 11.44 13.65
CA LEU A 91 5.17 12.12 13.97
C LEU A 91 5.33 13.64 14.05
N VAL A 92 6.43 14.14 14.62
CA VAL A 92 6.73 15.59 14.69
C VAL A 92 6.82 16.22 13.29
N ARG A 93 7.16 15.42 12.27
CA ARG A 93 7.36 15.82 10.88
C ARG A 93 6.16 15.54 9.98
N PHE A 94 5.14 14.86 10.51
CA PHE A 94 3.99 14.37 9.77
C PHE A 94 3.23 15.49 9.02
N GLU A 95 2.89 16.57 9.74
CA GLU A 95 2.21 17.72 9.14
C GLU A 95 3.10 18.42 8.10
N GLU A 96 4.42 18.42 8.29
CA GLU A 96 5.36 18.97 7.32
C GLU A 96 5.24 18.24 5.98
N CYS A 97 5.10 16.91 5.97
CA CYS A 97 4.98 16.14 4.75
C CYS A 97 3.72 16.50 3.93
N VAL A 98 2.61 16.72 4.62
CA VAL A 98 1.29 16.80 4.00
C VAL A 98 0.89 18.24 3.68
N ALA A 99 1.18 19.16 4.59
CA ALA A 99 0.67 20.53 4.58
C ALA A 99 1.75 21.61 4.74
N ALA A 100 3.05 21.31 4.55
CA ALA A 100 4.07 22.37 4.57
C ALA A 100 3.94 23.33 3.38
N GLY A 101 4.03 24.63 3.66
CA GLY A 101 4.10 25.69 2.66
C GLY A 101 2.94 26.68 2.73
N PRO A 102 2.72 27.51 1.68
CA PRO A 102 1.50 28.31 1.55
C PRO A 102 0.27 27.39 1.58
N GLU A 103 -0.85 27.91 2.10
CA GLU A 103 -2.09 27.16 2.30
C GLU A 103 -2.41 26.20 1.15
N VAL A 104 -2.93 25.01 1.51
CA VAL A 104 -3.52 24.05 0.58
C VAL A 104 -4.46 24.79 -0.36
N LEU A 105 -4.21 24.69 -1.67
CA LEU A 105 -5.07 25.28 -2.67
C LEU A 105 -6.12 24.25 -3.07
N ASP A 106 -7.39 24.60 -2.89
CA ASP A 106 -8.51 23.73 -3.18
C ASP A 106 -9.59 24.53 -3.91
N THR A 107 -9.68 24.32 -5.22
CA THR A 107 -10.76 24.86 -6.06
C THR A 107 -11.88 23.84 -6.28
N ALA A 108 -11.64 22.57 -5.97
CA ALA A 108 -12.64 21.49 -6.02
C ALA A 108 -13.69 21.62 -4.92
N GLY A 109 -13.36 22.30 -3.82
CA GLY A 109 -14.27 22.55 -2.71
C GLY A 109 -14.42 21.34 -1.80
N SER A 110 -13.31 20.65 -1.50
CA SER A 110 -13.30 19.54 -0.55
C SER A 110 -13.88 19.98 0.79
N GLN A 111 -14.80 19.16 1.29
CA GLN A 111 -15.44 19.39 2.57
C GLN A 111 -14.60 18.85 3.73
N THR A 112 -13.72 17.88 3.47
CA THR A 112 -12.97 17.14 4.51
C THR A 112 -11.55 17.68 4.73
N LEU A 113 -10.83 18.03 3.66
CA LEU A 113 -9.39 18.28 3.71
C LEU A 113 -8.99 19.38 4.71
N ARG A 114 -9.78 20.46 4.79
CA ARG A 114 -9.52 21.60 5.68
C ARG A 114 -9.72 21.32 7.16
N PHE A 115 -10.40 20.23 7.54
CA PHE A 115 -10.69 19.91 8.95
C PHE A 115 -9.69 18.92 9.53
N TYR A 116 -9.02 18.12 8.70
CA TYR A 116 -8.02 17.18 9.18
C TYR A 116 -6.86 17.91 9.89
N ARG A 117 -6.42 17.39 11.04
CA ARG A 117 -5.28 17.92 11.79
C ARG A 117 -4.39 16.77 12.24
N ALA A 118 -3.07 16.98 12.14
CA ALA A 118 -2.10 16.09 12.75
C ALA A 118 -2.25 16.06 14.28
N ASP A 119 -1.84 14.96 14.90
CA ASP A 119 -1.87 14.79 16.35
C ASP A 119 -0.77 15.60 17.06
N PHE A 120 0.30 16.01 16.38
CA PHE A 120 1.37 16.81 16.99
C PHE A 120 1.17 18.31 16.77
N ASP A 121 1.31 19.10 17.84
CA ASP A 121 1.30 20.57 17.74
C ASP A 121 2.72 21.12 17.60
N ARG A 122 3.04 21.60 16.39
CA ARG A 122 4.41 21.95 16.01
C ARG A 122 4.91 23.18 16.76
N SER A 123 5.80 22.96 17.73
CA SER A 123 6.54 24.03 18.40
C SER A 123 7.94 23.59 18.84
N THR A 124 8.90 24.52 18.89
CA THR A 124 10.26 24.23 19.40
C THR A 124 10.24 23.78 20.86
N ALA A 125 9.31 24.30 21.66
CA ALA A 125 9.11 23.85 23.05
C ALA A 125 8.55 22.42 23.09
N GLY A 126 7.60 22.09 22.21
CA GLY A 126 7.04 20.76 22.07
C GLY A 126 8.10 19.70 21.70
N LEU A 127 8.96 19.99 20.73
CA LEU A 127 10.05 19.08 20.34
C LEU A 127 10.98 18.77 21.51
N ARG A 128 11.40 19.79 22.26
CA ARG A 128 12.24 19.59 23.47
C ARG A 128 11.53 18.74 24.52
N ALA A 129 10.24 18.99 24.75
CA ALA A 129 9.45 18.20 25.69
C ALA A 129 9.35 16.72 25.29
N ILE A 130 9.23 16.43 23.99
CA ILE A 130 9.26 15.06 23.46
C ILE A 130 10.62 14.40 23.71
N HIS A 131 11.73 15.08 23.44
CA HIS A 131 13.07 14.52 23.68
C HIS A 131 13.29 14.18 25.14
N ASP A 132 13.00 15.15 26.02
CA ASP A 132 13.14 14.96 27.46
C ASP A 132 12.25 13.81 27.94
N ARG A 133 11.05 13.66 27.36
CA ARG A 133 10.16 12.55 27.69
C ARG A 133 10.71 11.20 27.23
N LEU A 134 11.19 11.08 25.99
CA LEU A 134 11.77 9.83 25.47
C LEU A 134 13.00 9.40 26.28
N GLU A 135 13.86 10.35 26.65
CA GLU A 135 15.02 10.11 27.51
C GLU A 135 14.59 9.59 28.89
N GLN A 136 13.62 10.26 29.53
CA GLN A 136 13.15 9.89 30.87
C GLN A 136 12.40 8.57 30.91
N THR A 137 11.56 8.28 29.92
CA THR A 137 10.63 7.14 29.99
C THR A 137 11.19 5.89 29.35
N LEU A 138 11.95 6.00 28.27
CA LEU A 138 12.50 4.86 27.52
C LEU A 138 13.98 4.63 27.79
N GLY A 139 14.66 5.56 28.47
CA GLY A 139 16.08 5.47 28.78
C GLY A 139 16.99 5.62 27.56
N ILE A 140 16.50 6.25 26.48
CA ILE A 140 17.27 6.45 25.25
C ILE A 140 18.19 7.66 25.45
N PRO A 141 19.53 7.51 25.37
CA PRO A 141 20.45 8.63 25.54
C PRO A 141 20.26 9.72 24.48
N ARG A 142 20.53 10.97 24.83
CA ARG A 142 20.45 12.10 23.87
C ARG A 142 21.33 11.94 22.63
N SER A 143 22.45 11.24 22.73
CA SER A 143 23.29 10.94 21.56
C SER A 143 22.56 10.01 20.60
N GLU A 144 21.89 8.97 21.11
CA GLU A 144 21.13 8.04 20.27
C GLU A 144 19.88 8.71 19.69
N LEU A 145 19.19 9.57 20.44
CA LEU A 145 18.07 10.36 19.89
C LEU A 145 18.53 11.23 18.72
N ARG A 146 19.70 11.87 18.81
CA ARG A 146 20.26 12.65 17.70
C ARG A 146 20.57 11.78 16.48
N ASP A 147 21.12 10.58 16.69
CA ASP A 147 21.36 9.65 15.58
C ASP A 147 20.04 9.27 14.88
N ILE A 148 18.97 9.03 15.65
CA ILE A 148 17.63 8.77 15.09
C ILE A 148 17.08 10.00 14.37
N GLU A 149 17.24 11.21 14.92
CA GLU A 149 16.84 12.45 14.24
C GLU A 149 17.59 12.64 12.92
N ASP A 150 18.90 12.40 12.90
CA ASP A 150 19.72 12.47 11.70
C ASP A 150 19.28 11.43 10.65
N ASP A 151 18.85 10.24 11.08
CA ASP A 151 18.25 9.22 10.20
C ASP A 151 16.94 9.75 9.59
N VAL A 152 16.04 10.27 10.42
CA VAL A 152 14.75 10.85 9.99
C VAL A 152 14.96 12.04 9.04
N ASP A 153 15.90 12.94 9.34
CA ASP A 153 16.16 14.12 8.51
C ASP A 153 16.72 13.76 7.13
N ARG A 154 17.42 12.63 7.00
CA ARG A 154 17.83 12.09 5.69
C ARG A 154 16.65 11.52 4.91
N GLU A 155 15.71 10.86 5.59
CA GLU A 155 14.49 10.33 4.96
C GLU A 155 13.58 11.45 4.44
N LEU A 156 13.50 12.57 5.17
CA LEU A 156 12.78 13.77 4.75
C LEU A 156 13.37 14.47 3.51
N ALA A 157 14.51 14.02 2.98
CA ALA A 157 15.03 14.55 1.72
C ALA A 157 14.04 14.38 0.56
N ASP A 158 13.27 13.28 0.55
CA ASP A 158 12.24 13.05 -0.47
C ASP A 158 11.07 14.03 -0.33
N VAL A 159 10.56 14.22 0.89
CA VAL A 159 9.54 15.23 1.22
C VAL A 159 9.97 16.62 0.71
N ARG A 160 11.18 17.06 1.05
CA ARG A 160 11.72 18.37 0.67
C ARG A 160 11.83 18.52 -0.85
N ARG A 161 12.23 17.46 -1.55
CA ARG A 161 12.30 17.43 -3.01
C ARG A 161 10.91 17.61 -3.65
N LYS A 162 9.92 16.85 -3.20
CA LYS A 162 8.53 16.94 -3.69
C LYS A 162 7.93 18.33 -3.41
N GLN A 163 8.17 18.88 -2.21
CA GLN A 163 7.76 20.24 -1.84
C GLN A 163 8.41 21.32 -2.70
N ALA A 164 9.72 21.22 -2.98
CA ALA A 164 10.42 22.15 -3.84
C ALA A 164 9.82 22.16 -5.25
N LEU A 165 9.47 20.99 -5.78
CA LEU A 165 8.80 20.87 -7.07
C LEU A 165 7.38 21.44 -7.06
N VAL A 166 6.56 21.10 -6.07
CA VAL A 166 5.19 21.65 -5.94
C VAL A 166 5.23 23.19 -5.81
N THR A 167 6.20 23.72 -5.06
CA THR A 167 6.43 25.17 -4.94
C THR A 167 6.82 25.77 -6.30
N ALA A 168 7.76 25.16 -7.02
CA ALA A 168 8.14 25.60 -8.36
C ALA A 168 6.98 25.58 -9.36
N ILE A 169 6.09 24.59 -9.28
CA ILE A 169 4.87 24.51 -10.09
C ILE A 169 3.91 25.65 -9.70
N ARG A 170 3.68 25.87 -8.40
CA ARG A 170 2.83 26.96 -7.90
C ARG A 170 3.30 28.32 -8.42
N GLU A 171 4.61 28.57 -8.40
CA GLU A 171 5.23 29.81 -8.87
C GLU A 171 5.20 29.96 -10.40
N GLU A 172 5.56 28.93 -11.17
CA GLU A 172 5.54 28.96 -12.64
C GLU A 172 4.15 29.27 -13.20
N PHE A 173 3.11 28.72 -12.56
CA PHE A 173 1.73 28.86 -13.04
C PHE A 173 0.91 29.90 -12.29
N VAL A 174 1.48 30.61 -11.30
CA VAL A 174 0.81 31.70 -10.56
C VAL A 174 -0.45 31.20 -9.82
N LEU A 175 -0.33 30.04 -9.15
CA LEU A 175 -1.44 29.38 -8.45
C LEU A 175 -1.66 29.97 -7.03
N TYR A 176 -2.25 31.16 -6.99
CA TYR A 176 -2.55 31.89 -5.75
C TYR A 176 -4.07 32.00 -5.50
N ARG A 177 -4.49 31.72 -4.25
CA ARG A 177 -5.89 31.51 -3.85
C ARG A 177 -6.86 32.64 -4.24
N ASP A 178 -6.42 33.89 -4.12
CA ASP A 178 -7.25 35.08 -4.37
C ASP A 178 -6.99 35.75 -5.73
N GLY A 179 -6.30 35.06 -6.64
CA GLY A 179 -6.02 35.58 -7.98
C GLY A 179 -7.30 35.59 -8.83
N PRO A 180 -7.66 36.72 -9.47
CA PRO A 180 -8.81 36.75 -10.41
C PRO A 180 -8.60 35.82 -11.62
N GLU A 181 -7.36 35.42 -11.88
CA GLU A 181 -6.94 34.54 -12.98
C GLU A 181 -6.69 33.08 -12.54
N LEU A 182 -7.05 32.71 -11.30
CA LEU A 182 -6.72 31.38 -10.75
C LEU A 182 -7.24 30.23 -11.62
N ARG A 183 -8.46 30.34 -12.15
CA ARG A 183 -9.03 29.30 -13.03
C ARG A 183 -8.22 29.14 -14.33
N ASP A 184 -7.80 30.25 -14.93
CA ASP A 184 -6.97 30.22 -16.13
C ASP A 184 -5.58 29.65 -15.82
N ALA A 185 -5.01 29.95 -14.65
CA ALA A 185 -3.76 29.39 -14.17
C ALA A 185 -3.85 27.87 -13.95
N VAL A 186 -4.91 27.39 -13.29
CA VAL A 186 -5.20 25.95 -13.10
C VAL A 186 -5.27 25.24 -14.45
N TYR A 187 -6.04 25.80 -15.38
CA TYR A 187 -6.18 25.19 -16.71
C TYR A 187 -4.88 25.26 -17.54
N LYS A 188 -4.09 26.33 -17.42
CA LYS A 188 -2.75 26.42 -18.05
C LYS A 188 -1.83 25.30 -17.54
N LEU A 189 -1.82 25.04 -16.24
CA LEU A 189 -1.07 23.91 -15.68
C LEU A 189 -1.59 22.59 -16.24
N PHE A 190 -2.91 22.36 -16.20
CA PHE A 190 -3.52 21.13 -16.72
C PHE A 190 -3.15 20.90 -18.19
N ARG A 191 -3.21 21.93 -19.04
CA ARG A 191 -2.84 21.86 -20.46
C ARG A 191 -1.35 21.64 -20.69
N ALA A 192 -0.50 22.11 -19.79
CA ALA A 192 0.93 21.85 -19.86
C ALA A 192 1.26 20.38 -19.57
N LEU A 193 0.48 19.72 -18.71
CA LEU A 193 0.65 18.31 -18.34
C LEU A 193 -0.14 17.35 -19.26
N TYR A 194 -1.28 17.79 -19.78
CA TYR A 194 -2.17 17.02 -20.66
C TYR A 194 -2.53 17.83 -21.92
N PRO A 195 -1.58 18.08 -22.84
CA PRO A 195 -1.77 18.97 -24.00
C PRO A 195 -2.84 18.47 -24.99
N ASP A 196 -3.14 17.18 -24.99
CA ASP A 196 -4.15 16.59 -25.88
C ASP A 196 -5.53 16.43 -25.20
N ALA A 197 -5.70 16.87 -23.95
CA ALA A 197 -6.96 16.74 -23.24
C ALA A 197 -8.03 17.67 -23.86
N PRO A 198 -9.18 17.14 -24.32
CA PRO A 198 -10.24 17.90 -24.97
C PRO A 198 -11.22 18.51 -23.93
N LEU A 199 -10.68 19.12 -22.88
CA LEU A 199 -11.44 19.72 -21.77
C LEU A 199 -11.40 21.25 -21.85
N LEU A 200 -12.32 21.92 -21.18
CA LEU A 200 -12.36 23.37 -21.05
C LEU A 200 -11.95 23.82 -19.63
N PRO A 201 -11.62 25.10 -19.41
CA PRO A 201 -11.24 25.61 -18.09
C PRO A 201 -12.26 25.31 -16.99
N GLU A 202 -13.56 25.33 -17.29
CA GLU A 202 -14.64 25.03 -16.34
C GLU A 202 -14.79 23.55 -15.98
N ASP A 203 -14.14 22.63 -16.70
CA ASP A 203 -14.18 21.21 -16.38
C ASP A 203 -13.05 20.79 -15.42
N VAL A 204 -12.11 21.69 -15.12
CA VAL A 204 -10.87 21.36 -14.39
C VAL A 204 -10.79 22.13 -13.08
N GLU A 205 -10.93 21.39 -11.98
CA GLU A 205 -10.63 21.87 -10.64
C GLU A 205 -9.30 21.30 -10.13
N LEU A 206 -8.74 21.90 -9.07
CA LEU A 206 -7.42 21.58 -8.53
C LEU A 206 -7.44 21.45 -7.01
N VAL A 207 -6.82 20.40 -6.50
CA VAL A 207 -6.34 20.30 -5.11
C VAL A 207 -4.82 20.19 -5.15
N LEU A 208 -4.13 21.16 -4.55
CA LEU A 208 -2.66 21.23 -4.46
C LEU A 208 -2.25 21.29 -2.99
N THR A 209 -1.56 20.23 -2.53
CA THR A 209 -1.07 20.08 -1.15
C THR A 209 0.41 20.43 -1.06
N GLY A 210 1.09 20.07 0.03
CA GLY A 210 2.56 20.26 0.12
C GLY A 210 3.33 19.33 -0.84
N THR A 211 2.76 18.18 -1.19
CA THR A 211 3.47 17.09 -1.90
C THR A 211 2.68 16.50 -3.06
N LEU A 212 1.38 16.74 -3.17
CA LEU A 212 0.50 16.12 -4.17
C LEU A 212 -0.35 17.16 -4.93
N ILE A 213 -0.74 16.78 -6.15
CA ILE A 213 -1.50 17.58 -7.10
C ILE A 213 -2.61 16.69 -7.69
N PHE A 214 -3.86 17.03 -7.41
CA PHE A 214 -5.03 16.35 -7.95
C PHE A 214 -5.80 17.29 -8.86
N PHE A 215 -6.00 16.88 -10.11
CA PHE A 215 -7.01 17.50 -10.96
C PHE A 215 -8.34 16.81 -10.73
N CYS A 216 -9.36 17.57 -10.36
CA CYS A 216 -10.68 17.06 -10.10
C CYS A 216 -11.59 17.38 -11.29
N LEU A 217 -12.06 16.34 -11.97
CA LEU A 217 -12.88 16.47 -13.18
C LEU A 217 -14.30 15.96 -12.93
N PRO A 218 -15.36 16.62 -13.42
CA PRO A 218 -16.74 16.20 -13.20
C PRO A 218 -17.09 15.03 -14.15
N PHE A 219 -16.68 13.80 -13.82
CA PHE A 219 -16.97 12.63 -14.66
C PHE A 219 -17.47 11.41 -13.88
N LYS A 220 -18.16 10.51 -14.61
CA LYS A 220 -18.56 9.18 -14.15
C LYS A 220 -18.33 8.18 -15.28
N GLY A 221 -17.50 7.17 -15.04
CA GLY A 221 -17.07 6.27 -16.11
C GLY A 221 -16.32 7.06 -17.19
N GLU A 222 -16.74 6.94 -18.44
CA GLU A 222 -16.07 7.62 -19.57
C GLU A 222 -16.74 8.96 -19.96
N GLU A 223 -17.69 9.46 -19.18
CA GLU A 223 -18.48 10.65 -19.54
C GLU A 223 -18.37 11.77 -18.50
N LEU A 224 -18.31 13.02 -18.96
CA LEU A 224 -18.47 14.17 -18.07
C LEU A 224 -19.94 14.26 -17.59
N THR A 225 -20.15 14.63 -16.34
CA THR A 225 -21.46 14.81 -15.72
C THR A 225 -22.05 16.20 -15.96
N THR A 226 -21.38 17.05 -16.75
CA THR A 226 -21.82 18.42 -17.05
C THR A 226 -22.88 18.44 -18.15
N ALA A 227 -23.84 19.36 -18.07
CA ALA A 227 -24.85 19.55 -19.10
C ALA A 227 -24.24 19.85 -20.49
N ARG A 228 -23.07 20.52 -20.51
CA ARG A 228 -22.30 20.83 -21.71
C ARG A 228 -21.95 19.58 -22.51
N PHE A 229 -21.50 18.51 -21.83
CA PHE A 229 -21.06 17.28 -22.50
C PHE A 229 -22.16 16.68 -23.39
N HIS A 230 -23.41 16.71 -22.94
CA HIS A 230 -24.55 16.20 -23.73
C HIS A 230 -24.92 17.08 -24.93
N ALA A 231 -24.51 18.35 -24.92
CA ALA A 231 -24.71 19.28 -26.03
C ALA A 231 -23.60 19.23 -27.09
N LEU A 232 -22.48 18.54 -26.83
CA LEU A 232 -21.35 18.44 -27.74
C LEU A 232 -21.64 17.55 -28.96
N SER A 233 -20.92 17.81 -30.05
CA SER A 233 -20.93 16.96 -31.24
C SER A 233 -20.45 15.54 -30.89
N HIS A 234 -20.77 14.56 -31.74
CA HIS A 234 -20.35 13.17 -31.52
C HIS A 234 -18.81 13.03 -31.49
N SER A 235 -18.09 13.78 -32.33
CA SER A 235 -16.63 13.76 -32.38
C SER A 235 -15.99 14.31 -31.10
N GLU A 236 -16.52 15.39 -30.55
CA GLU A 236 -16.02 15.99 -29.30
C GLU A 236 -16.27 15.08 -28.10
N ARG A 237 -17.47 14.49 -28.00
CA ARG A 237 -17.79 13.50 -26.95
C ARG A 237 -16.84 12.31 -27.00
N ARG A 238 -16.58 11.79 -28.20
CA ARG A 238 -15.67 10.65 -28.39
C ARG A 238 -14.25 10.99 -27.93
N ALA A 239 -13.74 12.18 -28.25
CA ALA A 239 -12.41 12.60 -27.80
C ALA A 239 -12.31 12.66 -26.27
N ILE A 240 -13.34 13.21 -25.60
CA ILE A 240 -13.42 13.24 -24.13
C ILE A 240 -13.50 11.82 -23.55
N GLN A 241 -14.34 10.96 -24.12
CA GLN A 241 -14.45 9.55 -23.70
C GLN A 241 -13.12 8.81 -23.84
N GLU A 242 -12.38 9.03 -24.93
CA GLU A 242 -11.05 8.44 -25.13
C GLU A 242 -10.01 8.94 -24.11
N PHE A 243 -10.07 10.22 -23.72
CA PHE A 243 -9.25 10.77 -22.64
C PHE A 243 -9.61 10.15 -21.28
N LEU A 244 -10.90 10.16 -20.90
CA LEU A 244 -11.37 9.60 -19.63
C LEU A 244 -11.16 8.08 -19.53
N ARG A 245 -11.19 7.35 -20.66
CA ARG A 245 -10.80 5.94 -20.70
C ARG A 245 -9.33 5.73 -20.33
N LYS A 246 -8.44 6.65 -20.69
CA LYS A 246 -7.03 6.60 -20.26
C LYS A 246 -6.92 6.89 -18.76
N VAL A 247 -7.68 7.85 -18.25
CA VAL A 247 -7.76 8.17 -16.81
C VAL A 247 -8.18 6.94 -16.01
N ASN A 248 -9.25 6.24 -16.42
CA ASN A 248 -9.79 5.08 -15.70
C ASN A 248 -9.01 3.78 -15.88
N ARG A 249 -8.00 3.74 -16.75
CA ARG A 249 -7.29 2.50 -17.05
C ARG A 249 -6.04 2.39 -16.19
N PHE A 250 -6.04 1.39 -15.30
CA PHE A 250 -4.86 0.98 -14.56
C PHE A 250 -3.98 -0.01 -15.35
N LYS A 251 -2.67 0.10 -15.19
CA LYS A 251 -1.62 -0.76 -15.75
C LYS A 251 -0.60 -1.08 -14.66
N GLN A 252 0.05 -2.25 -14.75
CA GLN A 252 1.09 -2.66 -13.79
C GLN A 252 2.17 -1.60 -13.57
N GLU A 253 2.65 -0.97 -14.65
CA GLU A 253 3.70 0.06 -14.59
C GLU A 253 3.33 1.22 -13.66
N GLN A 254 2.04 1.52 -13.49
CA GLN A 254 1.56 2.63 -12.67
C GLN A 254 1.74 2.40 -11.17
N PHE A 255 2.04 1.16 -10.71
CA PHE A 255 2.45 0.96 -9.32
C PHE A 255 3.68 1.81 -8.98
N SER A 256 4.61 2.02 -9.92
CA SER A 256 5.78 2.91 -9.73
C SER A 256 5.44 4.40 -9.57
N HIS A 257 4.15 4.76 -9.67
CA HIS A 257 3.63 6.12 -9.51
C HIS A 257 2.93 6.33 -8.15
N PHE A 258 3.05 5.39 -7.21
CA PHE A 258 2.54 5.55 -5.85
C PHE A 258 3.00 6.91 -5.27
N PRO A 259 2.10 7.70 -4.65
CA PRO A 259 0.77 7.32 -4.16
C PRO A 259 -0.42 7.56 -5.12
N VAL A 260 -0.22 8.16 -6.29
CA VAL A 260 -1.35 8.72 -7.06
C VAL A 260 -1.79 7.91 -8.30
N PHE A 261 -1.05 6.85 -8.66
CA PHE A 261 -1.33 5.87 -9.73
C PHE A 261 -1.77 6.43 -11.10
N GLY A 262 -1.45 7.70 -11.41
CA GLY A 262 -1.88 8.39 -12.63
C GLY A 262 -1.25 7.82 -13.91
N PHE A 263 -1.82 8.11 -15.09
CA PHE A 263 -1.24 7.67 -16.38
C PHE A 263 -0.21 8.65 -16.97
N LEU A 264 0.05 9.78 -16.29
CA LEU A 264 0.99 10.80 -16.72
C LEU A 264 2.43 10.26 -16.68
N LYS A 265 3.16 10.43 -17.79
CA LYS A 265 4.58 10.08 -17.91
C LYS A 265 5.38 11.38 -18.05
N GLY A 266 6.05 11.81 -16.99
CA GLY A 266 6.76 13.09 -16.96
C GLY A 266 7.85 13.20 -18.01
N GLU A 267 8.41 12.07 -18.47
CA GLU A 267 9.40 12.01 -19.54
C GLU A 267 8.83 12.43 -20.91
N THR A 268 7.51 12.45 -21.05
CA THR A 268 6.81 12.86 -22.27
C THR A 268 6.43 14.34 -22.29
N LEU A 269 6.68 15.07 -21.20
CA LEU A 269 6.36 16.49 -21.09
C LEU A 269 7.30 17.37 -21.92
N ASP A 270 6.85 18.60 -22.18
CA ASP A 270 7.67 19.61 -22.85
C ASP A 270 9.01 19.81 -22.12
N ARG A 271 10.11 19.69 -22.85
CA ARG A 271 11.46 19.82 -22.29
C ARG A 271 11.70 21.20 -21.68
N GLY A 272 11.17 22.25 -22.31
CA GLY A 272 11.30 23.62 -21.79
C GLY A 272 10.60 23.79 -20.45
N LEU A 273 9.42 23.20 -20.27
CA LEU A 273 8.72 23.16 -18.98
C LEU A 273 9.56 22.46 -17.92
N LEU A 274 10.08 21.27 -18.21
CA LEU A 274 10.91 20.50 -17.28
C LEU A 274 12.16 21.29 -16.87
N GLU A 275 12.85 21.94 -17.80
CA GLU A 275 14.03 22.77 -17.52
C GLU A 275 13.70 23.99 -16.65
N ARG A 276 12.56 24.66 -16.88
CA ARG A 276 12.12 25.79 -16.06
C ARG A 276 11.72 25.37 -14.64
N LEU A 277 11.04 24.24 -14.49
CA LEU A 277 10.69 23.69 -13.18
C LEU A 277 11.93 23.20 -12.43
N ALA A 278 12.86 22.53 -13.13
CA ALA A 278 14.15 22.10 -12.59
C ALA A 278 14.96 23.26 -12.03
N ALA A 279 15.09 24.34 -12.81
CA ALA A 279 15.83 25.54 -12.38
C ALA A 279 15.22 26.20 -11.14
N ARG A 280 13.88 26.19 -10.99
CA ARG A 280 13.19 26.74 -9.81
C ARG A 280 13.26 25.84 -8.58
N ALA A 281 13.08 24.54 -8.78
CA ALA A 281 13.09 23.56 -7.70
C ALA A 281 14.51 23.23 -7.22
N GLY A 282 15.55 23.57 -7.99
CA GLY A 282 16.93 23.17 -7.72
C GLY A 282 17.16 21.67 -7.93
N LEU A 283 16.47 21.08 -8.91
CA LEU A 283 16.50 19.66 -9.23
C LEU A 283 16.98 19.44 -10.67
N GLU A 284 17.36 18.21 -11.01
CA GLU A 284 17.63 17.86 -12.41
C GLU A 284 16.32 17.64 -13.21
N PRO A 285 16.27 17.98 -14.52
CA PRO A 285 15.05 17.78 -15.33
C PRO A 285 14.50 16.35 -15.34
N ARG A 286 15.39 15.35 -15.23
CA ARG A 286 15.00 13.95 -15.11
C ARG A 286 14.33 13.63 -13.78
N GLU A 287 14.80 14.23 -12.70
CA GLU A 287 14.17 14.10 -11.39
C GLU A 287 12.81 14.78 -11.39
N VAL A 288 12.71 15.99 -11.96
CA VAL A 288 11.42 16.68 -12.13
C VAL A 288 10.41 15.82 -12.91
N ALA A 289 10.82 15.23 -14.04
CA ALA A 289 9.96 14.34 -14.81
C ALA A 289 9.46 13.15 -13.95
N ARG A 290 10.37 12.49 -13.24
CA ARG A 290 10.03 11.36 -12.36
C ARG A 290 9.06 11.77 -11.25
N GLU A 291 9.33 12.87 -10.56
CA GLU A 291 8.49 13.32 -9.44
C GLU A 291 7.11 13.79 -9.93
N ILE A 292 7.00 14.49 -11.06
CA ILE A 292 5.70 14.88 -11.65
C ILE A 292 4.81 13.65 -11.88
N THR A 293 5.38 12.54 -12.34
CA THR A 293 4.64 11.28 -12.53
C THR A 293 4.06 10.72 -11.23
N ARG A 294 4.67 11.00 -10.08
CA ARG A 294 4.29 10.45 -8.76
C ARG A 294 3.40 11.37 -7.94
N ILE A 295 3.41 12.68 -8.23
CA ILE A 295 2.67 13.66 -7.45
C ILE A 295 1.40 14.16 -8.15
N VAL A 296 1.22 13.88 -9.46
CA VAL A 296 0.07 14.36 -10.23
C VAL A 296 -0.88 13.23 -10.61
N THR A 297 -2.16 13.39 -10.30
CA THR A 297 -3.22 12.51 -10.82
C THR A 297 -4.53 13.24 -11.11
N ILE A 298 -5.49 12.48 -11.64
CA ILE A 298 -6.83 12.94 -11.98
C ILE A 298 -7.84 12.12 -11.19
N LEU A 299 -8.73 12.79 -10.47
CA LEU A 299 -9.81 12.19 -9.69
C LEU A 299 -11.19 12.64 -10.21
N PRO A 300 -12.23 11.79 -10.08
CA PRO A 300 -13.60 12.25 -10.24
C PRO A 300 -13.94 13.29 -9.17
N LEU A 301 -14.45 14.46 -9.57
CA LEU A 301 -14.81 15.55 -8.67
C LEU A 301 -15.82 15.11 -7.60
N ALA A 302 -16.78 14.26 -7.99
CA ALA A 302 -17.78 13.72 -7.05
C ALA A 302 -17.19 12.78 -5.99
N LYS A 303 -15.94 12.33 -6.15
CA LYS A 303 -15.22 11.45 -5.23
C LYS A 303 -14.08 12.17 -4.50
N VAL A 304 -13.94 13.50 -4.65
CA VAL A 304 -12.80 14.22 -4.07
C VAL A 304 -12.64 13.94 -2.57
N ASP A 305 -13.74 13.99 -1.80
CA ASP A 305 -13.72 13.73 -0.36
C ASP A 305 -13.59 12.24 0.03
N GLU A 306 -13.75 11.32 -0.93
CA GLU A 306 -13.41 9.89 -0.76
C GLU A 306 -11.88 9.72 -0.71
N TYR A 307 -11.18 10.44 -1.58
CA TYR A 307 -9.74 10.25 -1.82
C TYR A 307 -8.86 11.21 -1.03
N VAL A 308 -9.23 12.47 -0.83
CA VAL A 308 -8.27 13.45 -0.31
C VAL A 308 -7.81 13.13 1.11
N VAL A 309 -8.68 12.68 2.03
CA VAL A 309 -8.19 12.27 3.36
C VAL A 309 -7.32 11.01 3.25
N HIS A 310 -7.79 10.01 2.50
CA HIS A 310 -7.12 8.74 2.29
C HIS A 310 -5.72 8.91 1.66
N ASP A 311 -5.61 9.60 0.54
CA ASP A 311 -4.37 9.74 -0.22
C ASP A 311 -3.44 10.80 0.39
N VAL A 312 -3.99 11.96 0.78
CA VAL A 312 -3.17 13.08 1.27
C VAL A 312 -2.67 12.81 2.68
N TRP A 313 -3.54 12.35 3.59
CA TRP A 313 -3.17 12.09 4.98
C TRP A 313 -2.87 10.62 5.27
N GLY A 314 -3.35 9.68 4.46
CA GLY A 314 -3.05 8.25 4.58
C GLY A 314 -1.82 7.81 3.78
N HIS A 315 -1.66 8.19 2.51
CA HIS A 315 -0.57 7.68 1.67
C HIS A 315 0.63 8.61 1.46
N SER A 316 0.45 9.93 1.42
CA SER A 316 1.53 10.87 1.07
C SER A 316 2.79 10.70 1.94
N TRP A 317 2.60 10.57 3.25
CA TRP A 317 3.68 10.36 4.20
C TRP A 317 4.29 8.96 4.10
N GLN A 318 3.51 7.93 3.76
CA GLN A 318 4.04 6.58 3.54
C GLN A 318 5.00 6.59 2.35
N ALA A 319 4.64 7.30 1.27
CA ALA A 319 5.48 7.43 0.09
C ALA A 319 6.75 8.24 0.36
N SER A 320 6.65 9.28 1.20
CA SER A 320 7.69 10.32 1.25
C SER A 320 8.57 10.29 2.51
N MET A 321 8.07 9.72 3.61
CA MET A 321 8.82 9.58 4.87
C MET A 321 9.30 8.15 5.12
N LEU A 322 8.76 7.20 4.37
CA LEU A 322 9.09 5.77 4.45
C LEU A 322 9.45 5.24 3.05
N CYS A 323 9.79 3.96 2.94
CA CYS A 323 10.19 3.30 1.70
C CYS A 323 9.03 2.67 0.91
N PHE A 324 7.77 3.02 1.18
CA PHE A 324 6.62 2.42 0.50
C PHE A 324 6.68 2.65 -1.01
N GLU A 325 7.09 3.84 -1.46
CA GLU A 325 7.27 4.15 -2.89
C GLU A 325 8.18 3.11 -3.59
N LYS A 326 9.30 2.74 -2.96
CA LYS A 326 10.24 1.75 -3.51
C LYS A 326 9.62 0.35 -3.60
N MET A 327 8.83 -0.05 -2.61
CA MET A 327 8.14 -1.35 -2.62
C MET A 327 7.09 -1.43 -3.73
N TYR A 328 6.39 -0.34 -4.00
CA TYR A 328 5.48 -0.23 -5.13
C TYR A 328 6.22 -0.21 -6.48
N GLU A 329 7.40 0.42 -6.58
CA GLU A 329 8.27 0.30 -7.75
C GLU A 329 8.74 -1.13 -8.01
N GLU A 330 9.10 -1.88 -6.97
CA GLU A 330 9.45 -3.30 -7.06
C GLU A 330 8.25 -4.12 -7.56
N MET A 331 7.06 -3.91 -6.99
CA MET A 331 5.83 -4.58 -7.43
C MET A 331 5.47 -4.28 -8.89
N ALA A 332 5.78 -3.08 -9.41
CA ALA A 332 5.57 -2.74 -10.81
C ALA A 332 6.29 -3.71 -11.79
N ARG A 333 7.37 -4.35 -11.34
CA ARG A 333 8.17 -5.31 -12.11
C ARG A 333 7.69 -6.76 -11.98
N TYR A 334 6.72 -7.06 -11.13
CA TYR A 334 6.24 -8.45 -10.94
C TYR A 334 5.52 -9.06 -12.15
N ALA A 335 5.25 -8.26 -13.16
CA ALA A 335 4.77 -8.75 -14.45
C ALA A 335 5.90 -9.01 -15.46
N ASP A 336 7.15 -8.68 -15.16
CA ASP A 336 8.28 -8.86 -16.08
C ASP A 336 8.50 -10.36 -16.38
N PRO A 337 8.96 -10.73 -17.59
CA PRO A 337 9.16 -12.14 -17.94
C PRO A 337 10.33 -12.77 -17.17
N LEU A 338 10.17 -14.01 -16.67
CA LEU A 338 11.25 -14.76 -16.05
C LEU A 338 12.43 -14.95 -17.01
N GLU A 339 13.64 -14.75 -16.49
CA GLU A 339 14.88 -15.01 -17.22
C GLU A 339 15.64 -16.15 -16.56
N LEU A 340 16.36 -16.99 -17.33
CA LEU A 340 17.09 -18.11 -16.71
C LEU A 340 18.23 -17.65 -15.78
N ALA A 341 18.64 -16.39 -15.87
CA ALA A 341 19.65 -15.78 -15.00
C ALA A 341 19.05 -15.09 -13.75
N GLU A 342 17.71 -15.02 -13.65
CA GLU A 342 17.03 -14.50 -12.47
C GLU A 342 17.34 -15.39 -11.27
N SER A 343 17.75 -14.79 -10.16
CA SER A 343 18.28 -15.48 -9.00
C SER A 343 17.54 -15.08 -7.73
N VAL A 344 17.31 -16.05 -6.86
CA VAL A 344 16.72 -15.88 -5.52
C VAL A 344 17.73 -16.24 -4.45
N GLU A 345 17.58 -15.65 -3.28
CA GLU A 345 18.30 -16.08 -2.07
C GLU A 345 17.46 -17.10 -1.31
N LEU A 346 18.05 -18.25 -1.02
CA LEU A 346 17.40 -19.32 -0.25
C LEU A 346 17.52 -19.04 1.25
N PRO A 347 16.69 -19.66 2.11
CA PRO A 347 16.74 -19.45 3.56
C PRO A 347 18.09 -19.78 4.24
N ASP A 348 18.93 -20.56 3.59
CA ASP A 348 20.29 -20.90 4.03
C ASP A 348 21.37 -19.94 3.51
N GLY A 349 20.97 -18.90 2.77
CA GLY A 349 21.84 -17.90 2.13
C GLY A 349 22.44 -18.36 0.79
N GLU A 350 22.13 -19.56 0.30
CA GLU A 350 22.53 -20.01 -1.04
C GLU A 350 21.78 -19.21 -2.12
N LYS A 351 22.46 -18.87 -3.22
CA LYS A 351 21.81 -18.27 -4.40
C LYS A 351 21.46 -19.35 -5.41
N MET A 352 20.21 -19.33 -5.90
CA MET A 352 19.73 -20.23 -6.94
C MET A 352 19.18 -19.43 -8.11
N CYS A 353 19.58 -19.77 -9.33
CA CYS A 353 19.03 -19.18 -10.55
C CYS A 353 17.86 -20.03 -11.09
N PHE A 354 16.93 -19.40 -11.82
CA PHE A 354 15.84 -20.13 -12.48
C PHE A 354 16.38 -21.20 -13.45
N GLY A 355 17.49 -20.90 -14.14
CA GLY A 355 18.20 -21.84 -15.00
C GLY A 355 18.70 -23.11 -14.30
N ASP A 356 19.00 -23.06 -12.99
CA ASP A 356 19.50 -24.22 -12.24
C ASP A 356 18.43 -25.29 -12.03
N CYS A 357 17.16 -24.95 -12.29
CA CYS A 357 16.05 -25.89 -12.32
C CYS A 357 16.11 -26.84 -13.53
N PHE A 358 16.88 -26.51 -14.56
CA PHE A 358 16.98 -27.28 -15.79
C PHE A 358 18.33 -28.02 -15.86
N ARG A 359 18.31 -29.32 -15.59
CA ARG A 359 19.51 -30.18 -15.63
C ARG A 359 19.83 -30.59 -17.06
N GLN A 360 20.87 -29.99 -17.61
CA GLN A 360 21.38 -30.31 -18.95
C GLN A 360 22.37 -31.47 -18.92
N ALA A 361 22.20 -32.41 -19.85
CA ALA A 361 23.13 -33.52 -20.11
C ALA A 361 23.37 -33.63 -21.61
N GLY A 362 24.37 -32.89 -22.12
CA GLY A 362 24.59 -32.77 -23.56
C GLY A 362 23.48 -31.95 -24.22
N SER A 363 22.80 -32.53 -25.21
CA SER A 363 21.65 -31.93 -25.91
C SER A 363 20.30 -32.19 -25.24
N GLU A 364 20.29 -33.00 -24.18
CA GLU A 364 19.10 -33.31 -23.39
C GLU A 364 18.99 -32.35 -22.20
N VAL A 365 17.75 -32.05 -21.81
CA VAL A 365 17.46 -31.29 -20.58
C VAL A 365 16.29 -31.94 -19.86
N THR A 366 16.36 -31.97 -18.53
CA THR A 366 15.24 -32.41 -17.68
C THR A 366 15.01 -31.39 -16.57
N LEU A 367 13.77 -31.28 -16.11
CA LEU A 367 13.46 -30.47 -14.95
C LEU A 367 13.96 -31.18 -13.67
N ASP A 368 14.62 -30.42 -12.81
CA ASP A 368 14.76 -30.74 -11.39
C ASP A 368 13.56 -30.13 -10.64
N GLU A 369 12.53 -30.95 -10.41
CA GLU A 369 11.28 -30.50 -9.80
C GLU A 369 11.48 -29.96 -8.38
N ALA A 370 12.38 -30.56 -7.61
CA ALA A 370 12.66 -30.13 -6.25
C ALA A 370 13.34 -28.75 -6.25
N LYS A 371 14.31 -28.52 -7.14
CA LYS A 371 14.90 -27.19 -7.31
C LYS A 371 13.88 -26.18 -7.81
N PHE A 372 13.02 -26.54 -8.76
CA PHE A 372 11.99 -25.63 -9.25
C PHE A 372 10.99 -25.23 -8.15
N ARG A 373 10.53 -26.18 -7.31
CA ARG A 373 9.69 -25.87 -6.14
C ARG A 373 10.39 -24.95 -5.15
N ARG A 374 11.66 -25.23 -4.83
CA ARG A 374 12.49 -24.37 -3.96
C ARG A 374 12.63 -22.97 -4.53
N PHE A 375 12.93 -22.84 -5.83
CA PHE A 375 13.03 -21.56 -6.52
C PHE A 375 11.73 -20.76 -6.43
N VAL A 376 10.60 -21.36 -6.82
CA VAL A 376 9.27 -20.71 -6.75
C VAL A 376 8.94 -20.27 -5.33
N ASN A 377 9.18 -21.13 -4.34
CA ASN A 377 8.89 -20.81 -2.94
C ASN A 377 9.78 -19.68 -2.41
N ALA A 378 11.08 -19.66 -2.74
CA ALA A 378 11.99 -18.59 -2.34
C ALA A 378 11.63 -17.26 -3.03
N GLU A 379 11.36 -17.28 -4.33
CA GLU A 379 10.91 -16.10 -5.08
C GLU A 379 9.64 -15.49 -4.46
N LEU A 380 8.65 -16.33 -4.14
CA LEU A 380 7.40 -15.86 -3.55
C LEU A 380 7.56 -15.44 -2.08
N ALA A 381 8.52 -16.01 -1.35
CA ALA A 381 8.87 -15.57 0.00
C ALA A 381 9.38 -14.12 0.02
N GLU A 382 10.16 -13.73 -1.00
CA GLU A 382 10.67 -12.37 -1.16
C GLU A 382 9.58 -11.43 -1.68
N ARG A 383 8.77 -11.87 -2.65
CA ARG A 383 7.75 -11.03 -3.30
C ARG A 383 6.52 -10.75 -2.46
N LEU A 384 6.07 -11.71 -1.65
CA LEU A 384 4.81 -11.57 -0.91
C LEU A 384 4.85 -10.44 0.12
N PRO A 385 5.91 -10.27 0.94
CA PRO A 385 6.00 -9.13 1.86
C PRO A 385 5.91 -7.78 1.15
N VAL A 386 6.55 -7.65 -0.01
CA VAL A 386 6.52 -6.43 -0.82
C VAL A 386 5.14 -6.20 -1.43
N ALA A 387 4.50 -7.23 -2.01
CA ALA A 387 3.14 -7.09 -2.57
C ALA A 387 2.12 -6.73 -1.49
N LEU A 388 2.18 -7.41 -0.34
CA LEU A 388 1.25 -7.21 0.78
C LEU A 388 1.52 -5.92 1.57
N THR A 389 2.62 -5.21 1.29
CA THR A 389 2.85 -3.84 1.78
C THR A 389 1.70 -2.93 1.39
N ALA A 390 1.14 -3.12 0.19
CA ALA A 390 0.02 -2.32 -0.27
C ALA A 390 -1.22 -2.51 0.62
N VAL A 391 -1.50 -3.73 1.07
CA VAL A 391 -2.59 -3.99 2.02
C VAL A 391 -2.35 -3.25 3.34
N LEU A 392 -1.12 -3.28 3.86
CA LEU A 392 -0.76 -2.51 5.05
C LEU A 392 -0.95 -1.00 4.83
N ALA A 393 -0.56 -0.49 3.65
CA ALA A 393 -0.71 0.91 3.27
C ALA A 393 -2.18 1.36 3.34
N GLU A 394 -3.08 0.58 2.74
CA GLU A 394 -4.54 0.81 2.74
C GLU A 394 -5.11 0.79 4.16
N ILE A 395 -4.75 -0.21 4.98
CA ILE A 395 -5.20 -0.28 6.38
C ILE A 395 -4.76 0.96 7.16
N MET A 396 -3.54 1.46 6.96
CA MET A 396 -3.06 2.67 7.63
C MET A 396 -3.81 3.93 7.14
N ALA A 397 -4.16 3.99 5.86
CA ALA A 397 -4.97 5.07 5.30
C ALA A 397 -6.42 5.04 5.84
N ASP A 398 -7.01 3.84 6.01
CA ASP A 398 -8.30 3.66 6.66
C ASP A 398 -8.32 4.19 8.10
N VAL A 399 -7.22 4.02 8.85
CA VAL A 399 -7.11 4.56 10.22
C VAL A 399 -7.09 6.09 10.20
N ALA A 400 -6.45 6.70 9.19
CA ALA A 400 -6.47 8.16 9.02
C ALA A 400 -7.89 8.67 8.70
N GLU A 401 -8.61 8.00 7.79
CA GLU A 401 -10.03 8.25 7.54
C GLU A 401 -10.89 8.11 8.80
N TYR A 402 -10.72 7.03 9.54
CA TYR A 402 -11.49 6.81 10.76
C TYR A 402 -11.20 7.86 11.82
N LYS A 403 -9.94 8.31 11.95
CA LYS A 403 -9.58 9.43 12.83
C LYS A 403 -10.39 10.68 12.46
N PHE A 404 -10.52 10.99 11.17
CA PHE A 404 -11.33 12.11 10.72
C PHE A 404 -12.79 11.97 11.18
N LEU A 405 -13.43 10.82 10.92
CA LEU A 405 -14.81 10.55 11.34
C LEU A 405 -15.00 10.62 12.86
N ALA A 406 -14.02 10.12 13.62
CA ALA A 406 -14.08 10.13 15.08
C ALA A 406 -13.96 11.54 15.68
N LEU A 407 -13.26 12.45 15.01
CA LEU A 407 -13.10 13.84 15.44
C LEU A 407 -14.20 14.76 14.88
N HIS A 408 -14.80 14.41 13.75
CA HIS A 408 -15.80 15.20 13.03
C HIS A 408 -17.03 14.35 12.65
N PRO A 409 -17.79 13.83 13.64
CA PRO A 409 -18.96 12.99 13.36
C PRO A 409 -20.06 13.72 12.58
N ASP A 410 -20.13 15.05 12.69
CA ASP A 410 -21.03 15.92 11.93
C ASP A 410 -20.67 16.02 10.43
N GLN A 411 -19.43 15.67 10.07
CA GLN A 411 -18.93 15.63 8.70
C GLN A 411 -18.96 14.22 8.10
N ALA A 412 -19.59 13.24 8.77
CA ALA A 412 -19.57 11.86 8.32
C ALA A 412 -20.16 11.68 6.91
N GLU A 413 -21.21 12.43 6.55
CA GLU A 413 -21.81 12.36 5.19
C GLU A 413 -20.87 12.88 4.10
N ALA A 414 -19.98 13.81 4.44
CA ALA A 414 -19.03 14.39 3.50
C ALA A 414 -17.91 13.42 3.10
N MET A 415 -17.66 12.37 3.89
CA MET A 415 -16.62 11.37 3.64
C MET A 415 -17.27 10.04 3.22
N PRO A 416 -17.62 9.85 1.93
CA PRO A 416 -18.16 8.58 1.45
C PRO A 416 -17.12 7.46 1.62
N SER A 417 -17.59 6.22 1.72
CA SER A 417 -16.73 5.03 1.81
C SER A 417 -17.42 3.89 1.08
N SER A 418 -16.65 3.10 0.33
CA SER A 418 -17.12 1.88 -0.32
C SER A 418 -17.20 0.68 0.65
N SER A 419 -16.75 0.84 1.89
CA SER A 419 -16.78 -0.21 2.91
C SER A 419 -18.05 -0.17 3.74
N VAL A 420 -18.56 -1.35 4.08
CA VAL A 420 -19.64 -1.51 5.07
C VAL A 420 -19.16 -1.10 6.46
N PHE A 421 -17.85 -1.18 6.72
CA PHE A 421 -17.20 -0.89 7.99
C PHE A 421 -16.64 0.54 8.04
N LYS A 422 -17.31 1.51 7.42
CA LYS A 422 -16.92 2.94 7.42
C LYS A 422 -16.58 3.50 8.81
N PHE A 423 -17.28 3.04 9.85
CA PHE A 423 -17.07 3.49 11.24
C PHE A 423 -16.17 2.55 12.05
N CYS A 424 -15.30 1.80 11.37
CA CYS A 424 -14.27 0.97 11.98
C CYS A 424 -12.88 1.55 11.66
N PRO A 425 -11.92 1.55 12.60
CA PRO A 425 -10.55 2.00 12.36
C PRO A 425 -9.86 1.39 11.14
N SER A 426 -10.17 0.15 10.82
CA SER A 426 -9.68 -0.56 9.63
C SER A 426 -10.87 -1.26 8.96
N LYS A 427 -10.87 -1.35 7.63
CA LYS A 427 -12.02 -1.87 6.87
C LYS A 427 -11.73 -3.30 6.42
N LEU A 428 -12.15 -4.29 7.22
CA LEU A 428 -11.81 -5.71 6.98
C LEU A 428 -12.27 -6.23 5.61
N ASP A 429 -13.41 -5.74 5.10
CA ASP A 429 -13.89 -6.05 3.76
C ASP A 429 -12.88 -5.60 2.68
N LEU A 430 -12.49 -4.32 2.68
CA LEU A 430 -11.49 -3.83 1.72
C LEU A 430 -10.15 -4.54 1.92
N THR A 431 -9.71 -4.70 3.17
CA THR A 431 -8.46 -5.38 3.53
C THR A 431 -8.35 -6.78 2.93
N LEU A 432 -9.36 -7.64 3.06
CA LEU A 432 -9.31 -9.01 2.55
C LEU A 432 -9.42 -9.08 1.02
N HIS A 433 -10.14 -8.12 0.42
CA HIS A 433 -10.15 -7.97 -1.02
C HIS A 433 -8.76 -7.59 -1.55
N ASP A 434 -8.15 -6.57 -0.95
CA ASP A 434 -6.83 -6.09 -1.35
C ASP A 434 -5.77 -7.15 -1.11
N ALA A 435 -5.86 -7.90 -0.01
CA ALA A 435 -5.00 -9.06 0.25
C ALA A 435 -5.07 -10.08 -0.89
N THR A 436 -6.26 -10.41 -1.38
CA THR A 436 -6.44 -11.33 -2.51
C THR A 436 -5.85 -10.76 -3.80
N PHE A 437 -6.10 -9.47 -4.09
CA PHE A 437 -5.58 -8.80 -5.26
C PHE A 437 -4.05 -8.73 -5.28
N TYR A 438 -3.44 -8.26 -4.19
CA TYR A 438 -1.99 -8.08 -4.05
C TYR A 438 -1.24 -9.41 -3.92
N PHE A 439 -1.84 -10.43 -3.28
CA PHE A 439 -1.33 -11.80 -3.32
C PHE A 439 -1.21 -12.31 -4.76
N SER A 440 -2.19 -11.99 -5.62
CA SER A 440 -2.15 -12.34 -7.04
C SER A 440 -1.09 -11.56 -7.85
N GLN A 441 -0.61 -10.42 -7.34
CA GLN A 441 0.50 -9.68 -7.95
C GLN A 441 1.83 -10.39 -7.67
N ALA A 442 2.05 -10.91 -6.46
CA ALA A 442 3.28 -11.65 -6.13
C ALA A 442 3.45 -12.89 -7.02
N THR A 443 2.36 -13.61 -7.32
CA THR A 443 2.36 -14.81 -8.17
C THR A 443 2.26 -14.52 -9.67
N LYS A 444 2.11 -13.24 -10.05
CA LYS A 444 1.78 -12.83 -11.41
C LYS A 444 2.79 -13.27 -12.44
N VAL A 445 4.08 -13.23 -12.11
CA VAL A 445 5.15 -13.64 -13.03
C VAL A 445 5.00 -15.09 -13.49
N PHE A 446 4.77 -16.01 -12.55
CA PHE A 446 4.63 -17.44 -12.82
C PHE A 446 3.31 -17.74 -13.50
N ARG A 447 2.22 -17.09 -13.09
CA ARG A 447 0.91 -17.19 -13.76
C ARG A 447 1.03 -16.78 -15.23
N LEU A 448 1.58 -15.60 -15.50
CA LEU A 448 1.74 -15.11 -16.87
C LEU A 448 2.69 -16.00 -17.68
N TRP A 449 3.79 -16.45 -17.08
CA TRP A 449 4.72 -17.38 -17.72
C TRP A 449 4.04 -18.70 -18.10
N ALA A 450 3.25 -19.28 -17.20
CA ALA A 450 2.54 -20.53 -17.42
C ALA A 450 1.39 -20.40 -18.42
N GLU A 451 0.65 -19.29 -18.43
CA GLU A 451 -0.54 -19.09 -19.28
C GLU A 451 -0.19 -18.59 -20.69
N HIS A 452 0.84 -17.75 -20.84
CA HIS A 452 1.16 -17.11 -22.12
C HIS A 452 2.25 -17.85 -22.91
N VAL A 453 1.86 -18.45 -24.04
CA VAL A 453 2.77 -19.15 -24.97
C VAL A 453 4.04 -18.36 -25.30
N PRO A 454 4.00 -17.05 -25.63
CA PRO A 454 5.22 -16.30 -25.95
C PRO A 454 6.24 -16.22 -24.81
N ARG A 455 5.79 -16.30 -23.54
CA ARG A 455 6.70 -16.29 -22.38
C ARG A 455 7.39 -17.63 -22.20
N ARG A 456 6.66 -18.75 -22.34
CA ARG A 456 7.24 -20.11 -22.34
C ARG A 456 8.24 -20.28 -23.48
N GLN A 457 7.87 -19.76 -24.65
CA GLN A 457 8.71 -19.74 -25.84
C GLN A 457 10.06 -19.05 -25.60
N LYS A 458 10.09 -17.91 -24.90
CA LYS A 458 11.35 -17.23 -24.51
C LYS A 458 12.26 -18.14 -23.68
N THR A 459 11.72 -18.83 -22.66
CA THR A 459 12.48 -19.79 -21.84
C THR A 459 13.01 -20.95 -22.69
N ARG A 460 12.17 -21.54 -23.55
CA ARG A 460 12.56 -22.61 -24.46
C ARG A 460 13.70 -22.19 -25.39
N ASP A 461 13.58 -21.03 -26.02
CA ASP A 461 14.59 -20.53 -26.95
C ASP A 461 15.91 -20.21 -26.25
N GLU A 462 15.86 -19.80 -24.97
CA GLU A 462 17.06 -19.64 -24.17
C GLU A 462 17.74 -20.99 -23.85
N LEU A 463 16.98 -22.03 -23.53
CA LEU A 463 17.52 -23.40 -23.35
C LEU A 463 18.13 -23.94 -24.65
N VAL A 464 17.45 -23.73 -25.79
CA VAL A 464 17.97 -24.14 -27.11
C VAL A 464 19.27 -23.42 -27.45
N ARG A 465 19.36 -22.12 -27.15
CA ARG A 465 20.62 -21.35 -27.30
C ARG A 465 21.76 -21.90 -26.45
N ARG A 466 21.47 -22.61 -25.35
CA ARG A 466 22.46 -23.30 -24.50
C ARG A 466 22.81 -24.72 -25.00
N GLY A 467 22.34 -25.11 -26.18
CA GLY A 467 22.71 -26.37 -26.86
C GLY A 467 21.73 -27.53 -26.65
N VAL A 468 20.56 -27.27 -26.08
CA VAL A 468 19.48 -28.26 -25.90
C VAL A 468 18.66 -28.41 -27.20
N THR A 469 18.14 -29.60 -27.49
CA THR A 469 17.19 -29.78 -28.61
C THR A 469 15.87 -29.05 -28.34
N PRO A 470 15.18 -28.52 -29.38
CA PRO A 470 13.87 -27.89 -29.21
C PRO A 470 12.84 -28.78 -28.50
N GLU A 471 12.84 -30.08 -28.78
CA GLU A 471 11.91 -31.06 -28.23
C GLU A 471 12.15 -31.29 -26.74
N ALA A 472 13.41 -31.46 -26.31
CA ALA A 472 13.75 -31.63 -24.90
C ALA A 472 13.47 -30.34 -24.10
N ALA A 473 13.76 -29.17 -24.68
CA ALA A 473 13.46 -27.89 -24.06
C ALA A 473 11.95 -27.69 -23.86
N GLU A 474 11.13 -27.99 -24.87
CA GLU A 474 9.67 -27.93 -24.76
C GLU A 474 9.16 -28.88 -23.65
N ALA A 475 9.62 -30.14 -23.63
CA ALA A 475 9.20 -31.11 -22.63
C ALA A 475 9.55 -30.68 -21.20
N ALA A 476 10.74 -30.10 -20.98
CA ALA A 476 11.15 -29.63 -19.65
C ALA A 476 10.37 -28.38 -19.22
N VAL A 477 10.09 -27.45 -20.15
CA VAL A 477 9.27 -26.26 -19.87
C VAL A 477 7.83 -26.66 -19.53
N GLU A 478 7.21 -27.56 -20.30
CA GLU A 478 5.86 -28.04 -20.02
C GLU A 478 5.79 -28.83 -18.70
N ARG A 479 6.85 -29.57 -18.34
CA ARG A 479 6.93 -30.18 -17.01
C ARG A 479 6.99 -29.13 -15.90
N ALA A 480 7.72 -28.03 -16.10
CA ALA A 480 7.82 -26.95 -15.12
C ALA A 480 6.48 -26.21 -14.96
N VAL A 481 5.74 -26.02 -16.06
CA VAL A 481 4.36 -25.52 -16.04
C VAL A 481 3.46 -26.43 -15.21
N ALA A 482 3.54 -27.74 -15.39
CA ALA A 482 2.75 -28.69 -14.60
C ALA A 482 3.07 -28.60 -13.10
N VAL A 483 4.35 -28.49 -12.72
CA VAL A 483 4.74 -28.31 -11.31
C VAL A 483 4.22 -26.98 -10.75
N TRP A 484 4.28 -25.90 -11.53
CA TRP A 484 3.69 -24.63 -11.12
C TRP A 484 2.18 -24.74 -10.93
N GLN A 485 1.46 -25.41 -11.83
CA GLN A 485 0.01 -25.61 -11.71
C GLN A 485 -0.34 -26.40 -10.44
N GLU A 486 0.46 -27.39 -10.04
CA GLU A 486 0.29 -28.11 -8.78
C GLU A 486 0.47 -27.17 -7.57
N LEU A 487 1.52 -26.33 -7.56
CA LEU A 487 1.74 -25.34 -6.51
C LEU A 487 0.61 -24.30 -6.46
N ALA A 488 0.18 -23.81 -7.62
CA ALA A 488 -0.89 -22.82 -7.76
C ALA A 488 -2.26 -23.37 -7.36
N ALA A 489 -2.51 -24.67 -7.53
CA ALA A 489 -3.79 -25.28 -7.15
C ALA A 489 -3.99 -25.38 -5.62
N TRP A 490 -2.91 -25.40 -4.84
CA TRP A 490 -2.98 -25.50 -3.38
C TRP A 490 -2.24 -24.36 -2.68
N ASN A 491 -0.90 -24.39 -2.68
CA ASN A 491 -0.04 -23.47 -1.93
C ASN A 491 -0.34 -22.00 -2.25
N TYR A 492 -0.56 -21.69 -3.53
CA TYR A 492 -0.78 -20.34 -4.05
C TYR A 492 -2.15 -20.17 -4.71
N ALA A 493 -3.13 -20.96 -4.29
CA ALA A 493 -4.50 -20.82 -4.79
C ALA A 493 -5.05 -19.41 -4.50
N PRO A 494 -5.83 -18.82 -5.41
CA PRO A 494 -6.42 -17.49 -5.24
C PRO A 494 -7.60 -17.48 -4.27
N GLN A 495 -7.64 -18.44 -3.35
CA GLN A 495 -8.65 -18.55 -2.31
C GLN A 495 -8.05 -19.18 -1.05
N PRO A 496 -8.53 -18.82 0.15
CA PRO A 496 -8.14 -19.50 1.38
C PRO A 496 -8.49 -21.00 1.33
N LEU A 497 -7.50 -21.86 1.54
CA LEU A 497 -7.67 -23.31 1.59
C LEU A 497 -7.07 -23.85 2.88
N TRP A 498 -7.72 -24.88 3.44
CA TRP A 498 -7.20 -25.62 4.59
C TRP A 498 -7.60 -27.08 4.58
N GLN A 499 -6.78 -27.92 5.23
CA GLN A 499 -7.07 -29.33 5.47
C GLN A 499 -6.62 -29.75 6.88
N PRO A 500 -7.35 -30.65 7.57
CA PRO A 500 -6.87 -31.25 8.80
C PRO A 500 -5.61 -32.09 8.59
N GLU A 501 -4.68 -31.96 9.53
CA GLU A 501 -3.46 -32.76 9.65
C GLU A 501 -3.48 -33.54 10.98
N PRO A 502 -2.64 -34.58 11.13
CA PRO A 502 -2.45 -35.26 12.41
C PRO A 502 -2.05 -34.29 13.55
N HIS A 503 -2.22 -34.76 14.79
CA HIS A 503 -1.82 -34.03 16.01
C HIS A 503 -2.55 -32.70 16.27
N GLY A 504 -3.79 -32.55 15.79
CA GLY A 504 -4.61 -31.37 16.11
C GLY A 504 -4.12 -30.10 15.41
N ARG A 505 -3.60 -30.22 14.19
CA ARG A 505 -3.16 -29.11 13.35
C ARG A 505 -4.01 -29.00 12.08
N LEU A 506 -4.02 -27.83 11.47
CA LEU A 506 -4.61 -27.57 10.17
C LEU A 506 -3.51 -27.09 9.25
N ARG A 507 -3.37 -27.71 8.09
CA ARG A 507 -2.56 -27.18 7.01
C ARG A 507 -3.35 -26.13 6.26
N VAL A 508 -2.82 -24.92 6.15
CA VAL A 508 -3.39 -23.78 5.42
C VAL A 508 -2.49 -23.40 4.24
N ASN A 509 -3.07 -22.83 3.19
CA ASN A 509 -2.30 -22.26 2.09
C ASN A 509 -1.82 -20.83 2.40
N ALA A 510 -1.01 -20.25 1.50
CA ALA A 510 -0.38 -18.95 1.73
C ALA A 510 -1.39 -17.81 1.85
N LEU A 511 -2.46 -17.82 1.03
CA LEU A 511 -3.50 -16.80 1.10
C LEU A 511 -4.32 -16.90 2.39
N ALA A 512 -4.65 -18.12 2.85
CA ALA A 512 -5.31 -18.30 4.15
C ALA A 512 -4.43 -17.76 5.29
N HIS A 513 -3.13 -18.04 5.26
CA HIS A 513 -2.19 -17.50 6.24
C HIS A 513 -2.15 -15.97 6.21
N ALA A 514 -2.08 -15.36 5.02
CA ALA A 514 -2.13 -13.89 4.87
C ALA A 514 -3.44 -13.29 5.36
N ALA A 515 -4.59 -13.91 5.05
CA ALA A 515 -5.88 -13.44 5.50
C ALA A 515 -6.03 -13.53 7.04
N LEU A 516 -5.50 -14.59 7.67
CA LEU A 516 -5.46 -14.69 9.13
C LEU A 516 -4.54 -13.63 9.75
N ASN A 517 -3.38 -13.34 9.14
CA ASN A 517 -2.48 -12.27 9.58
C ASN A 517 -3.17 -10.90 9.55
N PHE A 518 -3.84 -10.57 8.45
CA PHE A 518 -4.55 -9.29 8.33
C PHE A 518 -5.80 -9.21 9.21
N LEU A 519 -6.48 -10.33 9.49
CA LEU A 519 -7.52 -10.38 10.51
C LEU A 519 -6.94 -10.07 11.91
N GLY A 520 -5.77 -10.63 12.23
CA GLY A 520 -5.03 -10.34 13.46
C GLY A 520 -4.70 -8.86 13.60
N LEU A 521 -4.16 -8.26 12.52
CA LEU A 521 -3.85 -6.83 12.44
C LEU A 521 -5.09 -5.95 12.57
N HIS A 522 -6.15 -6.24 11.82
CA HIS A 522 -7.43 -5.54 11.91
C HIS A 522 -7.94 -5.52 13.35
N ARG A 523 -7.97 -6.68 14.02
CA ARG A 523 -8.37 -6.75 15.43
C ARG A 523 -7.44 -5.93 16.33
N ALA A 524 -6.13 -6.04 16.16
CA ALA A 524 -5.14 -5.31 16.96
C ALA A 524 -5.33 -3.79 16.83
N ILE A 525 -5.59 -3.28 15.61
CA ILE A 525 -5.87 -1.86 15.36
C ILE A 525 -7.18 -1.44 16.04
N VAL A 526 -8.26 -2.18 15.86
CA VAL A 526 -9.57 -1.87 16.48
C VAL A 526 -9.45 -1.77 18.01
N GLN A 527 -8.79 -2.75 18.63
CA GLN A 527 -8.59 -2.78 20.08
C GLN A 527 -7.66 -1.66 20.55
N THR A 528 -6.52 -1.50 19.88
CA THR A 528 -5.52 -0.48 20.23
C THR A 528 -6.11 0.91 20.10
N HIS A 529 -6.80 1.22 18.99
CA HIS A 529 -7.43 2.51 18.77
C HIS A 529 -8.47 2.86 19.85
N ARG A 530 -9.28 1.89 20.28
CA ARG A 530 -10.22 2.07 21.39
C ARG A 530 -9.48 2.48 22.67
N ARG A 531 -8.42 1.77 23.02
CA ARG A 531 -7.60 2.04 24.23
C ARG A 531 -6.84 3.36 24.13
N LEU A 532 -6.32 3.73 22.95
CA LEU A 532 -5.68 5.04 22.74
C LEU A 532 -6.65 6.21 22.95
N SER A 533 -7.94 6.00 22.66
CA SER A 533 -8.97 7.02 22.87
C SER A 533 -9.26 7.28 24.36
N GLU A 534 -8.72 6.47 25.27
CA GLU A 534 -8.78 6.66 26.72
C GLU A 534 -7.57 7.45 27.24
N LEU A 535 -6.46 7.48 26.51
CA LEU A 535 -5.25 8.22 26.88
C LEU A 535 -5.44 9.74 26.64
N ARG A 536 -4.85 10.56 27.50
CA ARG A 536 -4.92 12.03 27.48
C ARG A 536 -3.50 12.59 27.62
N PRO A 537 -2.77 12.82 26.51
CA PRO A 537 -1.39 13.30 26.55
C PRO A 537 -1.26 14.79 26.89
N GLU A 538 -1.98 15.27 27.91
CA GLU A 538 -2.06 16.68 28.32
C GLU A 538 -0.70 17.29 28.70
N SER A 539 0.26 16.45 29.13
CA SER A 539 1.63 16.88 29.47
C SER A 539 2.58 16.94 28.27
N LEU A 540 2.09 16.65 27.07
CA LEU A 540 2.85 16.60 25.83
C LEU A 540 2.19 17.51 24.77
N PRO A 541 2.95 17.95 23.75
CA PRO A 541 2.40 18.68 22.59
C PRO A 541 1.63 17.74 21.64
N LEU A 542 0.80 16.86 22.18
CA LEU A 542 0.04 15.85 21.43
C LEU A 542 -1.46 16.05 21.67
N ARG A 543 -2.25 15.93 20.61
CA ARG A 543 -3.72 15.89 20.63
C ARG A 543 -4.24 14.46 20.78
N GLY A 544 -3.40 13.48 20.44
CA GLY A 544 -3.73 12.07 20.45
C GLY A 544 -2.53 11.20 20.04
N PHE A 545 -2.81 9.91 19.88
CA PHE A 545 -1.83 8.89 19.49
C PHE A 545 -2.22 8.14 18.20
N ARG A 546 -3.24 8.63 17.48
CA ARG A 546 -3.80 7.95 16.30
C ARG A 546 -2.87 8.04 15.11
N ASP A 547 -2.23 9.19 14.89
CA ASP A 547 -1.18 9.29 13.86
C ASP A 547 0.06 8.50 14.28
N LEU A 548 0.38 8.47 15.58
CA LEU A 548 1.50 7.67 16.07
C LEU A 548 1.27 6.17 15.83
N LEU A 549 0.02 5.69 15.95
CA LEU A 549 -0.35 4.30 15.69
C LEU A 549 0.02 3.89 14.27
N ILE A 550 -0.39 4.67 13.27
CA ILE A 550 -0.13 4.35 11.86
C ILE A 550 1.35 4.48 11.52
N ILE A 551 2.02 5.50 12.05
CA ILE A 551 3.46 5.70 11.82
C ILE A 551 4.26 4.56 12.47
N ALA A 552 3.95 4.18 13.72
CA ALA A 552 4.68 3.15 14.43
C ALA A 552 4.48 1.76 13.82
N ALA A 553 3.28 1.43 13.34
CA ALA A 553 3.02 0.20 12.60
C ALA A 553 3.90 0.10 11.35
N SER A 554 3.95 1.17 10.55
CA SER A 554 4.76 1.21 9.32
C SER A 554 6.27 1.21 9.62
N VAL A 555 6.73 1.94 10.63
CA VAL A 555 8.13 1.95 11.07
C VAL A 555 8.58 0.57 11.55
N PHE A 556 7.73 -0.12 12.33
CA PHE A 556 8.02 -1.47 12.80
C PHE A 556 8.12 -2.44 11.61
N PHE A 557 7.15 -2.39 10.68
CA PHE A 557 7.20 -3.19 9.46
C PHE A 557 8.50 -2.97 8.67
N GLU A 558 8.90 -1.72 8.43
CA GLU A 558 10.08 -1.44 7.61
C GLU A 558 11.42 -1.87 8.19
N ALA A 559 11.51 -2.00 9.52
CA ALA A 559 12.74 -2.39 10.18
C ALA A 559 13.25 -3.77 9.75
N ASP A 560 12.34 -4.69 9.40
CA ASP A 560 12.62 -6.02 8.87
C ASP A 560 11.38 -6.53 8.13
N ARG A 561 11.19 -6.10 6.88
CA ARG A 561 9.93 -6.31 6.13
C ARG A 561 9.50 -7.78 6.03
N PRO A 562 10.39 -8.72 5.63
CA PRO A 562 9.99 -10.13 5.48
C PRO A 562 9.53 -10.75 6.79
N ARG A 563 10.12 -10.32 7.92
CA ARG A 563 9.76 -10.79 9.26
C ARG A 563 8.53 -10.07 9.82
N ASN A 564 8.52 -8.75 9.77
CA ASN A 564 7.64 -7.92 10.58
C ASN A 564 6.26 -7.72 9.95
N LEU A 565 6.07 -7.96 8.65
CA LEU A 565 4.72 -7.97 8.04
C LEU A 565 3.76 -8.90 8.80
N TRP A 566 4.28 -10.04 9.26
CA TRP A 566 3.52 -11.08 9.93
C TRP A 566 3.35 -10.84 11.44
N ARG A 567 3.81 -9.68 11.95
CA ARG A 567 3.93 -9.42 13.40
C ARG A 567 3.53 -8.01 13.81
N VAL A 568 2.97 -7.22 12.88
CA VAL A 568 2.54 -5.86 13.19
C VAL A 568 1.44 -5.90 14.25
N ASP A 569 0.54 -6.87 14.19
CA ASP A 569 -0.56 -7.05 15.14
C ASP A 569 -0.07 -7.33 16.57
N GLU A 570 0.95 -8.19 16.73
CA GLU A 570 1.64 -8.44 17.99
C GLU A 570 2.28 -7.16 18.51
N PHE A 571 3.00 -6.41 17.67
CA PHE A 571 3.67 -5.18 18.06
C PHE A 571 2.66 -4.16 18.59
N LEU A 572 1.56 -3.97 17.88
CA LEU A 572 0.50 -3.05 18.27
C LEU A 572 -0.15 -3.46 19.60
N SER A 573 -0.46 -4.75 19.75
CA SER A 573 -1.19 -5.26 20.92
C SER A 573 -0.33 -5.33 22.18
N LEU A 574 0.94 -5.73 22.05
CA LEU A 574 1.81 -6.09 23.17
C LEU A 574 2.82 -5.01 23.54
N LYS A 575 3.25 -4.17 22.59
CA LYS A 575 4.38 -3.24 22.79
C LYS A 575 3.99 -1.78 22.59
N PHE A 576 3.29 -1.46 21.51
CA PHE A 576 2.96 -0.08 21.15
C PHE A 576 2.15 0.63 22.25
N LEU A 577 1.03 0.05 22.70
CA LEU A 577 0.18 0.69 23.69
C LEU A 577 0.89 0.91 25.04
N PRO A 578 1.62 -0.08 25.62
CA PRO A 578 2.45 0.18 26.80
C PRO A 578 3.48 1.30 26.62
N LEU A 579 4.07 1.43 25.42
CA LEU A 579 5.01 2.52 25.13
C LEU A 579 4.31 3.88 25.10
N CYS A 580 3.10 3.97 24.53
CA CYS A 580 2.27 5.18 24.58
C CYS A 580 1.91 5.58 26.03
N GLN A 581 1.53 4.61 26.86
CA GLN A 581 1.21 4.84 28.28
C GLN A 581 2.43 5.36 29.06
N ARG A 582 3.62 4.79 28.81
CA ARG A 582 4.87 5.30 29.38
C ARG A 582 5.16 6.72 28.90
N LEU A 583 4.95 7.03 27.62
CA LEU A 583 5.16 8.36 27.07
C LEU A 583 4.25 9.41 27.72
N GLU A 584 2.96 9.10 27.90
CA GLU A 584 1.98 9.96 28.57
C GLU A 584 2.36 10.28 30.02
N GLY A 585 3.07 9.37 30.70
CA GLY A 585 3.50 9.49 32.09
C GLY A 585 2.80 8.51 33.05
N GLY A 586 2.12 7.49 32.53
CA GLY A 586 1.69 6.35 33.33
C GLY A 586 2.90 5.63 33.91
N ARG A 587 2.89 5.38 35.24
CA ARG A 587 3.84 4.41 35.81
C ARG A 587 3.52 3.02 35.21
N PRO A 588 4.55 2.24 34.83
CA PRO A 588 4.36 0.95 34.15
C PRO A 588 3.52 -0.03 34.96
#